data_AF-A0AAN8RFP2-F1
#
_entry.id   AF-A0AAN8RFP2-F1
#
_cell.length_a   1.000
_cell.length_b   1.000
_cell.length_c   1.000
_cell.angle_alpha   90.00
_cell.angle_beta   90.00
_cell.angle_gamma   90.00
#
_symmetry.space_group_name_H-M   'P 1'
#
loop_
_entity.id
_entity.type
_entity.pdbx_description
1 polymer ?
#
loop_
_entity_poly.entity_id
_entity_poly.type
_entity_poly.pdbx_seq_one_letter_code
_entity_poly.pdbx_strand_id
1 'polypeptide(L)'
;MVLNPSITVRTVDRSWIKDNPDHVNTNNHKHSELPAMLQAIEKALDQPEYYRRLAETGYDVWKPVLQRMQREAKAKEMQEPSPGNEGHEIILTPSLCRLLKSAADGGLLMGRIPGNLHEDLEERVLPLLTPYFERQPGSSSAPRYFVRLNSCSPKDGIGEQGPFKEAWPVILSLCTSERVHKTLRDLLEYGNRNDCGDQGAYEVLHLNPWRDEMSTLNEFRIFVPPNGKIRAISQYSVRSGGWADDSNNGYQKIKSLVPCMIECNTRFRALVRDAGMQLPKGGYVLDVHARLLRQGTGSSAAQERIEWSVEPIETNPFGAQLASGSGIFQWLKDWECMYGFSNDIVVALVYDDCRGDKGK
;
A
#
# COMPACT_ATOMS: atom_id res chain seq x y z
N MET A 1 -35.58 -4.03 6.81
CA MET A 1 -34.44 -4.08 7.74
C MET A 1 -33.21 -4.47 6.94
N VAL A 2 -32.20 -3.62 6.84
CA VAL A 2 -30.91 -4.03 6.27
C VAL A 2 -30.20 -4.80 7.36
N LEU A 3 -30.06 -6.11 7.20
CA LEU A 3 -29.27 -6.93 8.12
C LEU A 3 -27.82 -6.47 8.03
N ASN A 4 -27.20 -6.21 9.18
CA ASN A 4 -25.75 -6.00 9.21
C ASN A 4 -25.07 -7.28 8.72
N PRO A 5 -24.11 -7.19 7.79
CA PRO A 5 -23.43 -8.38 7.28
C PRO A 5 -22.68 -9.09 8.41
N SER A 6 -22.71 -10.42 8.42
CA SER A 6 -21.87 -11.21 9.31
C SER A 6 -20.40 -10.98 8.99
N ILE A 7 -19.54 -11.05 10.01
CA ILE A 7 -18.09 -11.05 9.84
C ILE A 7 -17.59 -12.48 9.99
N THR A 8 -17.01 -13.01 8.93
CA THR A 8 -16.40 -14.34 8.88
C THR A 8 -14.89 -14.20 8.82
N VAL A 9 -14.19 -14.82 9.77
CA VAL A 9 -12.72 -14.82 9.78
C VAL A 9 -12.22 -16.10 9.12
N ARG A 10 -11.40 -15.94 8.08
CA ARG A 10 -10.70 -17.01 7.38
C ARG A 10 -9.23 -16.96 7.73
N THR A 11 -8.68 -18.04 8.25
CA THR A 11 -7.26 -18.14 8.56
C THR A 11 -6.54 -18.99 7.51
N VAL A 12 -5.31 -18.64 7.18
CA VAL A 12 -4.44 -19.41 6.29
C VAL A 12 -3.11 -19.63 6.98
N ASP A 13 -2.66 -20.87 7.01
CA ASP A 13 -1.41 -21.25 7.65
C ASP A 13 -0.20 -20.63 6.91
N ARG A 14 0.74 -20.04 7.67
CA ARG A 14 1.92 -19.39 7.10
C ARG A 14 2.85 -20.35 6.37
N SER A 15 3.00 -21.59 6.84
CA SER A 15 3.78 -22.62 6.14
C SER A 15 3.14 -22.94 4.79
N TRP A 16 1.81 -23.08 4.76
CA TRP A 16 1.09 -23.27 3.51
C TRP A 16 1.30 -22.11 2.53
N ILE A 17 1.29 -20.86 3.01
CA ILE A 17 1.59 -19.67 2.17
C ILE A 17 2.99 -19.76 1.56
N LYS A 18 3.99 -20.18 2.34
CA LYS A 18 5.38 -20.34 1.85
C LYS A 18 5.49 -21.44 0.80
N ASP A 19 4.74 -22.53 0.98
CA ASP A 19 4.74 -23.68 0.06
C ASP A 19 3.88 -23.43 -1.19
N ASN A 20 2.98 -22.42 -1.14
CA ASN A 20 2.00 -22.12 -2.19
C ASN A 20 1.96 -20.62 -2.53
N PRO A 21 3.09 -19.98 -2.88
CA PRO A 21 3.16 -18.53 -3.08
C PRO A 21 2.26 -18.05 -4.23
N ASP A 22 2.02 -18.88 -5.25
CA ASP A 22 1.17 -18.55 -6.41
C ASP A 22 -0.34 -18.61 -6.10
N HIS A 23 -0.71 -19.08 -4.91
CA HIS A 23 -2.10 -19.15 -4.46
C HIS A 23 -2.53 -17.99 -3.58
N VAL A 24 -1.61 -17.09 -3.24
CA VAL A 24 -1.88 -15.86 -2.48
C VAL A 24 -1.32 -14.66 -3.21
N ASN A 25 -1.83 -13.48 -2.89
CA ASN A 25 -1.32 -12.19 -3.36
C ASN A 25 -1.16 -12.06 -4.89
N THR A 26 -1.93 -12.86 -5.63
CA THR A 26 -1.95 -12.88 -7.09
C THR A 26 -2.40 -11.52 -7.65
N ASN A 27 -2.04 -11.23 -8.89
CA ASN A 27 -2.38 -9.99 -9.62
C ASN A 27 -2.07 -10.18 -11.11
N ASN A 28 -2.42 -9.20 -11.95
CA ASN A 28 -2.10 -9.20 -13.39
C ASN A 28 -2.53 -10.47 -14.15
N HIS A 29 -3.67 -11.06 -13.79
CA HIS A 29 -4.22 -12.21 -14.52
C HIS A 29 -4.66 -11.80 -15.92
N LYS A 30 -4.49 -12.67 -16.91
CA LYS A 30 -5.04 -12.44 -18.25
C LYS A 30 -6.55 -12.58 -18.21
N HIS A 31 -7.25 -11.79 -19.03
CA HIS A 31 -8.71 -11.91 -19.17
C HIS A 31 -9.17 -13.36 -19.45
N SER A 32 -8.42 -14.10 -20.26
CA SER A 32 -8.72 -15.50 -20.60
C SER A 32 -8.61 -16.48 -19.43
N GLU A 33 -7.92 -16.10 -18.34
CA GLU A 33 -7.74 -16.92 -17.13
C GLU A 33 -8.88 -16.70 -16.13
N LEU A 34 -9.66 -15.63 -16.30
CA LEU A 34 -10.75 -15.30 -15.38
C LEU A 34 -11.91 -16.30 -15.50
N PRO A 35 -12.61 -16.63 -14.39
CA PRO A 35 -13.86 -17.37 -14.47
C PRO A 35 -14.87 -16.67 -15.39
N ALA A 36 -15.73 -17.42 -16.09
CA ALA A 36 -16.68 -16.86 -17.07
C ALA A 36 -17.59 -15.76 -16.48
N MET A 37 -18.02 -15.93 -15.23
CA MET A 37 -18.81 -14.90 -14.53
C MET A 37 -18.00 -13.63 -14.27
N LEU A 38 -16.70 -13.76 -13.98
CA LEU A 38 -15.81 -12.62 -13.77
C LEU A 38 -15.46 -11.93 -15.10
N GLN A 39 -15.28 -12.67 -16.19
CA GLN A 39 -15.13 -12.10 -17.55
C GLN A 39 -16.34 -11.26 -17.97
N ALA A 40 -17.55 -11.63 -17.50
CA ALA A 40 -18.76 -10.84 -17.78
C ALA A 40 -18.78 -9.49 -17.03
N ILE A 41 -17.99 -9.35 -15.96
CA ILE A 41 -17.92 -8.15 -15.12
C ILE A 41 -16.69 -7.32 -15.48
N GLU A 42 -15.55 -7.96 -15.65
CA GLU A 42 -14.30 -7.34 -16.07
C GLU A 42 -14.10 -7.49 -17.58
N LYS A 43 -14.19 -6.38 -18.29
CA LYS A 43 -13.79 -6.35 -19.70
C LYS A 43 -12.29 -6.63 -19.82
N ALA A 44 -11.90 -7.27 -20.92
CA ALA A 44 -10.50 -7.39 -21.29
C ALA A 44 -9.87 -6.00 -21.36
N LEU A 45 -8.77 -5.81 -20.64
CA LEU A 45 -8.01 -4.55 -20.68
C LEU A 45 -7.03 -4.60 -21.85
N ASP A 46 -7.05 -3.57 -22.68
CA ASP A 46 -5.89 -3.26 -23.51
C ASP A 46 -4.84 -2.53 -22.67
N GLN A 47 -3.65 -2.38 -23.25
CA GLN A 47 -2.52 -1.79 -22.55
C GLN A 47 -2.74 -0.31 -22.19
N PRO A 48 -3.28 0.57 -23.06
CA PRO A 48 -3.64 1.94 -22.68
C PRO A 48 -4.63 2.01 -21.51
N GLU A 49 -5.69 1.22 -21.53
CA GLU A 49 -6.68 1.19 -20.45
C GLU A 49 -6.08 0.69 -19.14
N TYR A 50 -5.23 -0.34 -19.19
CA TYR A 50 -4.49 -0.83 -18.03
C TYR A 50 -3.71 0.30 -17.35
N TYR A 51 -2.90 1.07 -18.10
CA TYR A 51 -2.11 2.17 -17.54
C TYR A 51 -2.96 3.35 -17.09
N ARG A 52 -4.06 3.65 -17.80
CA ARG A 52 -5.03 4.67 -17.37
C ARG A 52 -5.61 4.32 -16.00
N ARG A 53 -5.97 3.05 -15.77
CA ARG A 53 -6.51 2.53 -14.50
C ARG A 53 -5.47 2.52 -13.38
N LEU A 54 -4.18 2.29 -13.69
CA LEU A 54 -3.10 2.46 -12.71
C LEU A 54 -2.96 3.93 -12.27
N ALA A 55 -2.98 4.86 -13.22
CA ALA A 55 -2.84 6.29 -12.96
C ALA A 55 -3.98 6.86 -12.08
N GLU A 56 -5.20 6.32 -12.19
CA GLU A 56 -6.34 6.67 -11.30
C GLU A 56 -6.03 6.42 -9.82
N THR A 57 -5.04 5.59 -9.51
CA THR A 57 -4.67 5.22 -8.13
C THR A 57 -3.28 5.70 -7.71
N GLY A 58 -2.63 6.55 -8.52
CA GLY A 58 -1.35 7.15 -8.18
C GLY A 58 -1.41 7.94 -6.86
N TYR A 59 -0.36 7.83 -6.05
CA TYR A 59 -0.25 8.49 -4.76
C TYR A 59 -0.56 10.00 -4.81
N ASP A 60 -0.07 10.73 -5.80
CA ASP A 60 -0.28 12.17 -5.96
C ASP A 60 -1.75 12.57 -5.99
N VAL A 61 -2.56 11.76 -6.68
CA VAL A 61 -4.00 11.99 -6.78
C VAL A 61 -4.61 11.99 -5.38
N TRP A 62 -4.22 11.03 -4.54
CA TRP A 62 -4.88 10.76 -3.26
C TRP A 62 -4.18 11.37 -2.05
N LYS A 63 -2.92 11.82 -2.21
CA LYS A 63 -2.06 12.35 -1.15
C LYS A 63 -2.77 13.40 -0.27
N PRO A 64 -3.49 14.41 -0.80
CA PRO A 64 -4.16 15.40 0.04
C PRO A 64 -5.21 14.80 0.98
N VAL A 65 -5.98 13.81 0.49
CA VAL A 65 -7.00 13.10 1.27
C VAL A 65 -6.37 12.17 2.28
N LEU A 66 -5.36 11.39 1.86
CA LEU A 66 -4.64 10.45 2.73
C LEU A 66 -3.98 11.19 3.90
N GLN A 67 -3.22 12.25 3.61
CA GLN A 67 -2.52 13.03 4.64
C GLN A 67 -3.49 13.73 5.59
N ARG A 68 -4.63 14.22 5.11
CA ARG A 68 -5.68 14.75 5.98
C ARG A 68 -6.17 13.70 6.96
N MET A 69 -6.52 12.50 6.48
CA MET A 69 -7.02 11.43 7.34
C MET A 69 -5.95 10.94 8.34
N GLN A 70 -4.69 10.85 7.93
CA GLN A 70 -3.57 10.48 8.81
C GLN A 70 -3.35 11.53 9.91
N ARG A 71 -3.43 12.83 9.60
CA ARG A 71 -3.37 13.90 10.61
C ARG A 71 -4.53 13.81 11.59
N GLU A 72 -5.74 13.57 11.10
CA GLU A 72 -6.94 13.41 11.93
C GLU A 72 -6.86 12.16 12.83
N ALA A 73 -6.31 11.06 12.33
CA ALA A 73 -6.06 9.84 13.09
C ALA A 73 -5.00 10.04 14.20
N LYS A 74 -3.91 10.76 13.89
CA LYS A 74 -2.87 11.12 14.86
C LYS A 74 -3.38 12.10 15.94
N ALA A 75 -4.22 13.06 15.55
CA ALA A 75 -4.81 14.01 16.50
C ALA A 75 -5.71 13.32 17.55
N LYS A 76 -6.40 12.22 17.18
CA LYS A 76 -7.17 11.40 18.12
C LYS A 76 -6.29 10.70 19.15
N GLU A 77 -5.04 10.40 18.81
CA GLU A 77 -4.10 9.73 19.71
C GLU A 77 -3.43 10.70 20.69
N MET A 78 -2.94 11.84 20.20
CA MET A 78 -2.03 12.69 20.96
C MET A 78 -2.69 13.78 21.80
N GLN A 79 -4.02 13.98 21.73
CA GLN A 79 -4.76 15.11 22.35
C GLN A 79 -4.27 16.52 21.99
N GLU A 80 -3.15 16.66 21.27
CA GLU A 80 -2.59 17.91 20.78
C GLU A 80 -2.22 17.80 19.28
N PRO A 81 -2.37 18.90 18.50
CA PRO A 81 -1.98 18.93 17.11
C PRO A 81 -0.46 18.88 16.96
N SER A 82 0.05 17.78 16.40
CA SER A 82 1.45 17.64 16.02
C SER A 82 1.75 18.54 14.80
N PRO A 83 2.83 19.36 14.81
CA PRO A 83 3.19 20.20 13.67
C PRO A 83 3.40 19.35 12.41
N GLY A 84 2.96 19.90 11.27
CA GLY A 84 2.83 19.23 9.99
C GLY A 84 4.11 18.52 9.56
N ASN A 85 4.07 17.20 9.56
CA ASN A 85 5.09 16.31 9.00
C ASN A 85 4.84 16.20 7.49
N GLU A 86 4.89 17.33 6.77
CA GLU A 86 4.68 17.34 5.33
C GLU A 86 5.93 16.79 4.65
N GLY A 87 5.77 15.69 3.91
CA GLY A 87 6.87 15.10 3.14
C GLY A 87 7.31 15.99 1.99
N HIS A 88 8.50 15.69 1.46
CA HIS A 88 9.08 16.42 0.33
C HIS A 88 8.74 15.75 -1.00
N GLU A 89 8.70 16.54 -2.07
CA GLU A 89 8.48 16.10 -3.44
C GLU A 89 9.65 16.55 -4.30
N ILE A 90 10.22 15.61 -5.05
CA ILE A 90 11.33 15.86 -5.95
C ILE A 90 10.88 15.44 -7.34
N ILE A 91 10.86 16.39 -8.28
CA ILE A 91 10.49 16.12 -9.66
C ILE A 91 11.65 15.41 -10.36
N LEU A 92 11.42 14.19 -10.80
CA LEU A 92 12.31 13.44 -11.65
C LEU A 92 11.96 13.73 -13.11
N THR A 93 12.75 14.60 -13.73
CA THR A 93 12.58 14.91 -15.17
C THR A 93 12.74 13.66 -16.03
N PRO A 94 12.24 13.65 -17.29
CA PRO A 94 12.39 12.50 -18.19
C PRO A 94 13.85 12.03 -18.35
N SER A 95 14.79 12.97 -18.29
CA SER A 95 16.22 12.67 -18.36
C SER A 95 16.75 11.95 -17.12
N LEU A 96 16.24 12.30 -15.93
CA LEU A 96 16.57 11.63 -14.67
C LEU A 96 15.89 10.27 -14.57
N CYS A 97 14.64 10.15 -15.02
CA CYS A 97 13.95 8.87 -15.14
C CYS A 97 14.71 7.90 -16.04
N ARG A 98 15.22 8.37 -17.21
CA ARG A 98 16.07 7.56 -18.10
C ARG A 98 17.37 7.13 -17.43
N LEU A 99 18.02 8.03 -16.70
CA LEU A 99 19.25 7.71 -15.97
C LEU A 99 19.01 6.65 -14.89
N LEU A 100 18.00 6.84 -14.03
CA LEU A 100 17.63 5.88 -12.98
C LEU A 100 17.20 4.53 -13.57
N LYS A 101 16.43 4.53 -14.67
CA LYS A 101 16.04 3.31 -15.38
C LYS A 101 17.25 2.57 -15.93
N SER A 102 18.21 3.29 -16.53
CA SER A 102 19.44 2.70 -17.06
C SER A 102 20.32 2.12 -15.96
N ALA A 103 20.39 2.80 -14.81
CA ALA A 103 21.07 2.28 -13.63
C ALA A 103 20.35 1.03 -13.08
N ALA A 104 19.03 1.02 -13.09
CA ALA A 104 18.22 -0.12 -12.66
C ALA A 104 18.36 -1.34 -13.59
N ASP A 105 18.51 -1.15 -14.91
CA ASP A 105 18.75 -2.26 -15.86
C ASP A 105 19.93 -3.15 -15.44
N GLY A 106 21.02 -2.55 -14.95
CA GLY A 106 22.16 -3.29 -14.41
C GLY A 106 22.05 -3.58 -12.90
N GLY A 107 21.46 -2.65 -12.14
CA GLY A 107 21.42 -2.72 -10.68
C GLY A 107 20.55 -3.85 -10.14
N LEU A 108 19.47 -4.21 -10.82
CA LEU A 108 18.62 -5.35 -10.46
C LEU A 108 19.39 -6.67 -10.41
N LEU A 109 20.28 -6.88 -11.38
CA LEU A 109 21.06 -8.12 -11.48
C LEU A 109 22.24 -8.14 -10.52
N MET A 110 22.86 -6.97 -10.30
CA MET A 110 24.11 -6.88 -9.54
C MET A 110 23.91 -6.59 -8.05
N GLY A 111 22.74 -6.11 -7.63
CA GLY A 111 22.54 -5.58 -6.28
C GLY A 111 23.43 -4.37 -5.99
N ARG A 112 23.81 -3.60 -7.02
CA ARG A 112 24.62 -2.38 -6.89
C ARG A 112 24.50 -1.52 -8.13
N ILE A 113 24.75 -0.22 -8.00
CA ILE A 113 24.78 0.70 -9.14
C ILE A 113 25.93 0.33 -10.10
N PRO A 114 25.69 0.27 -11.43
CA PRO A 114 26.75 0.09 -12.42
C PRO A 114 27.82 1.18 -12.32
N GLY A 115 29.11 0.79 -12.28
CA GLY A 115 30.20 1.73 -12.03
C GLY A 115 30.29 2.86 -13.06
N ASN A 116 29.91 2.60 -14.32
CA ASN A 116 29.89 3.59 -15.39
C ASN A 116 28.75 4.62 -15.29
N LEU A 117 27.81 4.46 -14.36
CA LEU A 117 26.69 5.39 -14.12
C LEU A 117 26.79 6.08 -12.74
N HIS A 118 27.85 5.79 -11.97
CA HIS A 118 28.02 6.31 -10.62
C HIS A 118 28.16 7.84 -10.62
N GLU A 119 29.09 8.35 -11.44
CA GLU A 119 29.36 9.78 -11.60
C GLU A 119 28.11 10.54 -12.07
N ASP A 120 27.40 10.02 -13.08
CA ASP A 120 26.15 10.63 -13.57
C ASP A 120 25.09 10.75 -12.46
N LEU A 121 24.96 9.74 -11.59
CA LEU A 121 24.00 9.77 -10.48
C LEU A 121 24.45 10.72 -9.37
N GLU A 122 25.75 10.77 -9.06
CA GLU A 122 26.33 11.70 -8.08
C GLU A 122 26.21 13.16 -8.52
N GLU A 123 26.34 13.45 -9.80
CA GLU A 123 26.24 14.82 -10.32
C GLU A 123 24.78 15.27 -10.48
N ARG A 124 23.87 14.36 -10.82
CA ARG A 124 22.53 14.75 -11.31
C ARG A 124 21.37 14.39 -10.38
N VAL A 125 21.50 13.33 -9.59
CA VAL A 125 20.41 12.86 -8.69
C VAL A 125 20.74 13.15 -7.24
N LEU A 126 21.97 12.88 -6.81
CA LEU A 126 22.40 13.07 -5.43
C LEU A 126 22.18 14.52 -4.92
N PRO A 127 22.50 15.59 -5.68
CA PRO A 127 22.31 16.96 -5.20
C PRO A 127 20.83 17.33 -5.01
N LEU A 128 19.91 16.63 -5.68
CA LEU A 128 18.47 16.82 -5.48
C LEU A 128 17.99 16.21 -4.16
N LEU A 129 18.71 15.24 -3.60
CA LEU A 129 18.33 14.52 -2.39
C LEU A 129 19.06 15.03 -1.16
N THR A 130 20.35 15.35 -1.27
CA THR A 130 21.22 15.73 -0.15
C THR A 130 20.62 16.79 0.78
N PRO A 131 20.02 17.90 0.31
CA PRO A 131 19.47 18.94 1.19
C PRO A 131 18.42 18.44 2.19
N TYR A 132 17.71 17.35 1.88
CA TYR A 132 16.65 16.80 2.73
C TYR A 132 17.17 15.92 3.85
N PHE A 133 18.41 15.42 3.73
CA PHE A 133 19.05 14.56 4.73
C PHE A 133 20.05 15.32 5.60
N GLU A 134 20.33 16.59 5.29
CA GLU A 134 21.14 17.46 6.13
C GLU A 134 20.45 17.71 7.48
N ARG A 135 21.26 17.65 8.55
CA ARG A 135 20.75 17.89 9.90
C ARG A 135 20.33 19.36 10.01
N GLN A 136 19.05 19.57 10.29
CA GLN A 136 18.54 20.92 10.55
C GLN A 136 19.11 21.48 11.86
N PRO A 137 19.51 22.77 11.90
CA PRO A 137 19.96 23.41 13.12
C PRO A 137 18.92 23.26 14.25
N GLY A 138 19.34 22.74 15.41
CA GLY A 138 18.46 22.55 16.57
C GLY A 138 17.70 21.22 16.63
N SER A 139 17.80 20.36 15.62
CA SER A 139 17.26 18.99 15.68
C SER A 139 18.27 18.02 16.29
N SER A 140 17.84 17.24 17.29
CA SER A 140 18.67 16.22 17.95
C SER A 140 18.83 14.93 17.12
N SER A 141 17.96 14.73 16.12
CA SER A 141 17.96 13.53 15.27
C SER A 141 18.06 13.90 13.79
N ALA A 142 18.82 13.10 13.03
CA ALA A 142 18.84 13.21 11.58
C ALA A 142 17.44 12.92 10.99
N PRO A 143 17.06 13.59 9.89
CA PRO A 143 15.84 13.27 9.16
C PRO A 143 15.80 11.80 8.74
N ARG A 144 14.60 11.20 8.77
CA ARG A 144 14.35 9.81 8.40
C ARG A 144 13.16 9.80 7.46
N TYR A 145 13.26 9.12 6.32
CA TYR A 145 12.18 9.09 5.34
C TYR A 145 11.79 7.67 4.94
N PHE A 146 10.50 7.51 4.67
CA PHE A 146 9.96 6.50 3.78
C PHE A 146 9.93 7.07 2.36
N VAL A 147 10.49 6.34 1.40
CA VAL A 147 10.60 6.81 0.01
C VAL A 147 9.63 6.06 -0.89
N ARG A 148 8.98 6.78 -1.81
CA ARG A 148 8.17 6.18 -2.87
C ARG A 148 8.13 7.05 -4.13
N LEU A 149 7.85 6.41 -5.26
CA LEU A 149 7.32 7.05 -6.46
C LEU A 149 5.79 7.14 -6.36
N ASN A 150 5.16 7.72 -7.38
CA ASN A 150 3.72 7.84 -7.44
C ASN A 150 3.00 6.48 -7.38
N SER A 151 3.48 5.48 -8.14
CA SER A 151 2.84 4.15 -8.25
C SER A 151 3.44 3.06 -7.35
N CYS A 152 4.63 3.27 -6.78
CA CYS A 152 5.31 2.23 -5.99
C CYS A 152 6.37 2.75 -5.02
N SER A 153 6.63 1.99 -3.96
CA SER A 153 7.82 2.12 -3.10
C SER A 153 8.87 1.05 -3.42
N PRO A 154 10.19 1.34 -3.30
CA PRO A 154 11.28 0.41 -3.63
C PRO A 154 11.53 -0.66 -2.56
N LYS A 155 10.46 -1.25 -1.99
CA LYS A 155 10.54 -2.19 -0.85
C LYS A 155 11.32 -3.48 -1.15
N ASP A 156 11.48 -3.80 -2.43
CA ASP A 156 12.24 -4.92 -2.99
C ASP A 156 13.69 -4.55 -3.36
N GLY A 157 14.06 -3.27 -3.30
CA GLY A 157 15.43 -2.81 -3.48
C GLY A 157 16.27 -2.90 -2.22
N ILE A 158 17.55 -2.57 -2.33
CA ILE A 158 18.46 -2.50 -1.19
C ILE A 158 18.00 -1.41 -0.21
N GLY A 159 18.02 -1.73 1.08
CA GLY A 159 17.46 -0.88 2.13
C GLY A 159 15.98 -1.16 2.44
N GLU A 160 15.35 -2.09 1.70
CA GLU A 160 13.96 -2.52 1.87
C GLU A 160 13.00 -1.31 1.96
N GLN A 161 12.23 -1.22 3.05
CA GLN A 161 11.26 -0.15 3.28
C GLN A 161 11.84 1.12 3.90
N GLY A 162 13.14 1.13 4.26
CA GLY A 162 13.75 2.19 5.08
C GLY A 162 13.73 1.88 6.59
N PRO A 163 13.94 2.89 7.46
CA PRO A 163 14.06 4.32 7.18
C PRO A 163 15.34 4.67 6.42
N PHE A 164 15.22 5.50 5.38
CA PHE A 164 16.39 6.11 4.76
C PHE A 164 16.85 7.30 5.60
N LYS A 165 18.16 7.37 5.85
CA LYS A 165 18.82 8.41 6.67
C LYS A 165 19.81 9.24 5.87
N GLU A 166 20.07 8.85 4.63
CA GLU A 166 21.04 9.46 3.74
C GLU A 166 20.53 9.35 2.30
N ALA A 167 20.99 10.27 1.44
CA ALA A 167 20.55 10.36 0.05
C ALA A 167 21.02 9.19 -0.83
N TRP A 168 22.27 8.74 -0.69
CA TRP A 168 22.81 7.68 -1.54
C TRP A 168 22.09 6.32 -1.37
N PRO A 169 21.78 5.85 -0.15
CA PRO A 169 20.93 4.68 0.04
C PRO A 169 19.57 4.76 -0.65
N VAL A 170 18.99 5.96 -0.81
CA VAL A 170 17.75 6.14 -1.60
C VAL A 170 18.00 5.84 -3.07
N ILE A 171 19.05 6.42 -3.65
CA ILE A 171 19.41 6.19 -5.06
C ILE A 171 19.69 4.71 -5.30
N LEU A 172 20.45 4.07 -4.41
CA LEU A 172 20.73 2.64 -4.48
C LEU A 172 19.45 1.80 -4.43
N SER A 173 18.52 2.13 -3.53
CA SER A 173 17.22 1.46 -3.42
C SER A 173 16.39 1.59 -4.70
N LEU A 174 16.30 2.80 -5.26
CA LEU A 174 15.62 3.06 -6.54
C LEU A 174 16.26 2.27 -7.69
N CYS A 175 17.59 2.19 -7.75
CA CYS A 175 18.32 1.49 -8.81
C CYS A 175 18.38 -0.03 -8.63
N THR A 176 17.86 -0.57 -7.53
CA THR A 176 17.88 -2.02 -7.25
C THR A 176 16.48 -2.59 -7.03
N SER A 177 15.43 -1.80 -7.24
CA SER A 177 14.03 -2.21 -7.09
C SER A 177 13.41 -2.56 -8.44
N GLU A 178 12.86 -3.77 -8.58
CA GLU A 178 12.15 -4.23 -9.78
C GLU A 178 10.88 -3.40 -10.00
N ARG A 179 10.21 -3.05 -8.89
CA ARG A 179 9.03 -2.18 -8.91
C ARG A 179 9.35 -0.81 -9.51
N VAL A 180 10.45 -0.19 -9.08
CA VAL A 180 10.88 1.11 -9.62
C VAL A 180 11.29 0.99 -11.09
N HIS A 181 12.05 -0.03 -11.45
CA HIS A 181 12.42 -0.29 -12.84
C HIS A 181 11.19 -0.41 -13.75
N LYS A 182 10.21 -1.23 -13.36
CA LYS A 182 8.94 -1.38 -14.07
C LYS A 182 8.21 -0.05 -14.20
N THR A 183 8.07 0.69 -13.10
CA THR A 183 7.42 2.01 -13.11
C THR A 183 8.09 2.99 -14.08
N LEU A 184 9.43 3.10 -14.02
CA LEU A 184 10.16 4.03 -14.88
C LEU A 184 10.12 3.60 -16.36
N ARG A 185 10.22 2.30 -16.65
CA ARG A 185 10.06 1.79 -18.02
C ARG A 185 8.67 2.11 -18.55
N ASP A 186 7.65 1.78 -17.78
CA ASP A 186 6.26 1.94 -18.19
C ASP A 186 5.92 3.44 -18.36
N LEU A 187 6.45 4.33 -17.52
CA LEU A 187 6.35 5.78 -17.68
C LEU A 187 7.01 6.27 -18.97
N LEU A 188 8.20 5.77 -19.30
CA LEU A 188 8.95 6.20 -20.49
C LEU A 188 8.34 5.67 -21.81
N GLU A 189 7.70 4.49 -21.76
CA GLU A 189 7.05 3.86 -22.91
C GLU A 189 5.61 4.34 -23.12
N TYR A 190 4.81 4.43 -22.05
CA TYR A 190 3.35 4.65 -22.10
C TYR A 190 2.89 5.94 -21.40
N GLY A 191 3.78 6.67 -20.74
CA GLY A 191 3.44 7.95 -20.11
C GLY A 191 2.89 8.93 -21.14
N ASN A 192 1.70 9.47 -20.88
CA ASN A 192 1.03 10.41 -21.78
C ASN A 192 1.96 11.57 -22.12
N ARG A 193 2.33 11.71 -23.41
CA ARG A 193 3.00 12.89 -23.97
C ARG A 193 2.05 14.08 -24.19
N ASN A 194 0.81 13.94 -23.75
CA ASN A 194 -0.28 14.85 -24.04
C ASN A 194 -0.58 15.66 -22.77
N ASP A 195 -0.03 16.88 -22.71
CA ASP A 195 -0.80 18.10 -22.37
C ASP A 195 0.06 19.37 -22.27
N CYS A 196 1.39 19.30 -22.30
CA CYS A 196 2.27 20.46 -22.41
C CYS A 196 3.50 20.07 -23.26
N GLY A 197 3.72 20.73 -24.40
CA GLY A 197 4.57 20.25 -25.49
C GLY A 197 5.97 19.75 -25.11
N ASP A 198 6.45 18.75 -25.87
CA ASP A 198 7.81 18.19 -25.99
C ASP A 198 8.60 17.83 -24.72
N GLN A 199 8.06 18.10 -23.53
CA GLN A 199 8.60 17.69 -22.24
C GLN A 199 7.94 16.36 -21.90
N GLY A 200 8.62 15.24 -22.19
CA GLY A 200 8.09 13.89 -21.94
C GLY A 200 7.60 13.64 -20.50
N ALA A 201 7.02 12.47 -20.25
CA ALA A 201 6.48 12.12 -18.93
C ALA A 201 7.56 12.18 -17.82
N TYR A 202 7.24 12.87 -16.73
CA TYR A 202 8.06 12.98 -15.52
C TYR A 202 7.49 12.11 -14.40
N GLU A 203 8.27 11.90 -13.34
CA GLU A 203 7.85 11.21 -12.13
C GLU A 203 8.09 12.09 -10.90
N VAL A 204 7.39 11.81 -9.80
CA VAL A 204 7.62 12.47 -8.51
C VAL A 204 8.18 11.46 -7.52
N LEU A 205 9.32 11.80 -6.91
CA LEU A 205 9.88 11.08 -5.79
C LEU A 205 9.42 11.75 -4.49
N HIS A 206 8.73 10.98 -3.66
CA HIS A 206 8.23 11.43 -2.37
C HIS A 206 9.17 10.99 -1.25
N LEU A 207 9.56 11.93 -0.41
CA LEU A 207 10.23 11.70 0.86
C LEU A 207 9.22 11.94 1.99
N ASN A 208 8.49 10.90 2.38
CA ASN A 208 7.53 10.99 3.49
C ASN A 208 8.27 10.81 4.81
N PRO A 209 7.99 11.62 5.86
CA PRO A 209 8.65 11.46 7.14
C PRO A 209 8.44 10.05 7.69
N TRP A 210 9.51 9.44 8.18
CA TRP A 210 9.43 8.12 8.76
C TRP A 210 8.57 8.13 10.02
N ARG A 211 7.75 7.09 10.15
CA ARG A 211 6.79 6.90 11.22
C ARG A 211 7.08 5.58 11.91
N ASP A 212 7.74 5.63 13.07
CA ASP A 212 8.10 4.44 13.84
C ASP A 212 6.87 3.68 14.36
N GLU A 213 5.73 4.36 14.47
CA GLU A 213 4.46 3.75 14.86
C GLU A 213 3.67 3.13 13.70
N MET A 214 4.23 3.09 12.49
CA MET A 214 3.70 2.33 11.36
C MET A 214 4.33 0.95 11.31
N SER A 215 3.51 -0.09 11.45
CA SER A 215 3.94 -1.49 11.38
C SER A 215 3.18 -2.23 10.29
N THR A 216 3.92 -2.89 9.39
CA THR A 216 3.32 -3.75 8.35
C THR A 216 2.53 -4.93 8.93
N LEU A 217 2.77 -5.26 10.21
CA LEU A 217 1.98 -6.28 10.91
C LEU A 217 0.56 -5.81 11.21
N ASN A 218 0.31 -4.49 11.27
CA ASN A 218 -1.00 -3.92 11.51
C ASN A 218 -1.62 -3.32 10.23
N GLU A 219 -1.08 -3.67 9.07
CA GLU A 219 -1.61 -3.24 7.78
C GLU A 219 -2.66 -4.23 7.27
N PHE A 220 -3.79 -3.69 6.82
CA PHE A 220 -4.87 -4.42 6.19
C PHE A 220 -5.16 -3.84 4.81
N ARG A 221 -5.59 -4.70 3.91
CA ARG A 221 -6.01 -4.38 2.56
C ARG A 221 -7.52 -4.53 2.45
N ILE A 222 -8.21 -3.45 2.12
CA ILE A 222 -9.66 -3.41 1.95
C ILE A 222 -9.98 -3.41 0.46
N PHE A 223 -10.79 -4.36 0.01
CA PHE A 223 -11.23 -4.45 -1.38
C PHE A 223 -12.53 -3.66 -1.56
N VAL A 224 -12.49 -2.59 -2.36
CA VAL A 224 -13.63 -1.70 -2.60
C VAL A 224 -14.07 -1.80 -4.06
N PRO A 225 -15.00 -2.72 -4.38
CA PRO A 225 -15.52 -2.86 -5.75
C PRO A 225 -16.27 -1.61 -6.23
N PRO A 226 -16.60 -1.52 -7.53
CA PRO A 226 -17.35 -0.39 -8.11
C PRO A 226 -18.62 -0.01 -7.34
N ASN A 227 -19.33 -1.02 -6.81
CA ASN A 227 -20.56 -0.84 -6.03
C ASN A 227 -20.31 -0.32 -4.59
N GLY A 228 -19.05 -0.20 -4.17
CA GLY A 228 -18.62 0.27 -2.86
C GLY A 228 -18.84 -0.70 -1.69
N LYS A 229 -19.39 -1.89 -1.94
CA LYS A 229 -19.71 -2.88 -0.89
C LYS A 229 -18.47 -3.66 -0.48
N ILE A 230 -17.86 -3.24 0.63
CA ILE A 230 -16.74 -3.96 1.23
C ILE A 230 -17.23 -5.32 1.76
N ARG A 231 -16.59 -6.37 1.25
CA ARG A 231 -16.87 -7.77 1.58
C ARG A 231 -15.62 -8.63 1.74
N ALA A 232 -14.45 -8.10 1.37
CA ALA A 232 -13.17 -8.75 1.58
C ALA A 232 -12.19 -7.77 2.23
N ILE A 233 -11.54 -8.23 3.30
CA ILE A 233 -10.45 -7.52 4.00
C ILE A 233 -9.34 -8.54 4.23
N SER A 234 -8.12 -8.23 3.84
CA SER A 234 -6.96 -9.10 4.03
C SER A 234 -5.96 -8.47 4.98
N GLN A 235 -5.37 -9.24 5.87
CA GLN A 235 -4.07 -8.87 6.45
C GLN A 235 -3.06 -8.72 5.30
N TYR A 236 -2.26 -7.65 5.32
CA TYR A 236 -1.30 -7.37 4.26
C TYR A 236 -0.02 -8.19 4.41
N SER A 237 0.58 -8.18 5.61
CA SER A 237 1.83 -8.91 5.87
C SER A 237 1.58 -10.37 6.18
N VAL A 238 2.23 -11.26 5.43
CA VAL A 238 2.28 -12.71 5.71
C VAL A 238 3.38 -13.10 6.70
N ARG A 239 4.08 -12.11 7.29
CA ARG A 239 5.25 -12.35 8.16
C ARG A 239 4.87 -12.71 9.61
N SER A 240 3.61 -12.58 10.01
CA SER A 240 3.15 -12.87 11.38
C SER A 240 1.73 -13.41 11.38
N GLY A 241 1.47 -14.45 12.17
CA GLY A 241 0.14 -14.97 12.45
C GLY A 241 -0.60 -14.30 13.61
N GLY A 242 -0.04 -13.23 14.19
CA GLY A 242 -0.51 -12.67 15.47
C GLY A 242 -1.96 -12.20 15.52
N TRP A 243 -2.60 -11.92 14.38
CA TRP A 243 -4.02 -11.55 14.33
C TRP A 243 -4.97 -12.74 14.38
N ALA A 244 -4.51 -13.94 14.00
CA ALA A 244 -5.28 -15.17 14.04
C ALA A 244 -5.10 -15.95 15.36
N ASP A 245 -4.25 -15.46 16.27
CA ASP A 245 -4.10 -16.04 17.60
C ASP A 245 -5.29 -15.65 18.50
N ASP A 246 -6.20 -16.60 18.69
CA ASP A 246 -7.39 -16.39 19.50
C ASP A 246 -7.14 -16.49 21.01
N SER A 247 -5.92 -16.88 21.45
CA SER A 247 -5.57 -16.96 22.87
C SER A 247 -5.69 -15.62 23.61
N ASN A 248 -5.67 -14.51 22.86
CA ASN A 248 -5.80 -13.14 23.37
C ASN A 248 -7.04 -12.40 22.82
N ASN A 249 -8.16 -13.13 22.63
CA ASN A 249 -9.41 -12.61 22.05
C ASN A 249 -9.20 -12.01 20.64
N GLY A 250 -8.32 -12.62 19.83
CA GLY A 250 -7.96 -12.14 18.49
C GLY A 250 -9.17 -11.95 17.58
N TYR A 251 -10.12 -12.90 17.59
CA TYR A 251 -11.31 -12.77 16.75
C TYR A 251 -12.26 -11.66 17.23
N GLN A 252 -12.36 -11.38 18.52
CA GLN A 252 -13.15 -10.25 19.02
C GLN A 252 -12.50 -8.91 18.66
N LYS A 253 -11.18 -8.82 18.76
CA LYS A 253 -10.40 -7.66 18.27
C LYS A 253 -10.70 -7.40 16.80
N ILE A 254 -10.60 -8.41 15.94
CA ILE A 254 -10.92 -8.30 14.52
C ILE A 254 -12.38 -7.87 14.29
N LYS A 255 -13.35 -8.50 14.96
CA LYS A 255 -14.77 -8.13 14.85
C LYS A 255 -15.03 -6.66 15.25
N SER A 256 -14.31 -6.15 16.24
CA SER A 256 -14.40 -4.74 16.66
C SER A 256 -13.66 -3.78 15.71
N LEU A 257 -12.61 -4.25 15.03
CA LEU A 257 -11.80 -3.46 14.11
C LEU A 257 -12.45 -3.29 12.72
N VAL A 258 -13.16 -4.31 12.23
CA VAL A 258 -13.80 -4.28 10.90
C VAL A 258 -14.74 -3.08 10.71
N PRO A 259 -15.64 -2.74 11.65
CA PRO A 259 -16.45 -1.52 11.54
C PRO A 259 -15.61 -0.25 11.39
N CYS A 260 -14.47 -0.14 12.08
CA CYS A 260 -13.56 1.00 11.99
C CYS A 260 -12.88 1.08 10.62
N MET A 261 -12.56 -0.06 10.00
CA MET A 261 -12.03 -0.12 8.62
C MET A 261 -13.09 0.32 7.59
N ILE A 262 -14.34 -0.10 7.77
CA ILE A 262 -15.45 0.34 6.91
C ILE A 262 -15.68 1.85 7.07
N GLU A 263 -15.68 2.35 8.31
CA GLU A 263 -15.83 3.77 8.60
C GLU A 263 -14.68 4.60 8.01
N CYS A 264 -13.44 4.09 8.07
CA CYS A 264 -12.29 4.69 7.41
C CYS A 264 -12.55 4.87 5.90
N ASN A 265 -13.05 3.82 5.22
CA ASN A 265 -13.42 3.93 3.81
C ASN A 265 -14.60 4.88 3.55
N THR A 266 -15.63 4.86 4.39
CA THR A 266 -16.77 5.79 4.29
C THR A 266 -16.30 7.24 4.37
N ARG A 267 -15.42 7.54 5.33
CA ARG A 267 -14.80 8.86 5.50
C ARG A 267 -13.91 9.22 4.31
N PHE A 268 -13.09 8.30 3.82
CA PHE A 268 -12.27 8.50 2.62
C PHE A 268 -13.15 8.95 1.45
N ARG A 269 -14.22 8.21 1.14
CA ARG A 269 -15.16 8.55 0.06
C ARG A 269 -15.84 9.89 0.26
N ALA A 270 -16.18 10.24 1.51
CA ALA A 270 -16.75 11.54 1.83
C ALA A 270 -15.76 12.67 1.52
N LEU A 271 -14.51 12.55 1.99
CA LEU A 271 -13.47 13.55 1.74
C LEU A 271 -13.11 13.69 0.25
N VAL A 272 -13.10 12.59 -0.50
CA VAL A 272 -12.91 12.61 -1.96
C VAL A 272 -14.00 13.43 -2.63
N ARG A 273 -15.27 13.19 -2.26
CA ARG A 273 -16.41 13.96 -2.79
C ARG A 273 -16.34 15.43 -2.38
N ASP A 274 -16.01 15.71 -1.13
CA ASP A 274 -15.92 17.07 -0.60
C ASP A 274 -14.76 17.85 -1.25
N ALA A 275 -13.71 17.16 -1.72
CA ALA A 275 -12.62 17.72 -2.51
C ALA A 275 -12.95 17.88 -4.01
N GLY A 276 -14.17 17.52 -4.45
CA GLY A 276 -14.56 17.59 -5.87
C GLY A 276 -13.88 16.54 -6.76
N MET A 277 -13.26 15.52 -6.16
CA MET A 277 -12.55 14.46 -6.86
C MET A 277 -13.49 13.30 -7.22
N GLN A 278 -13.11 12.50 -8.22
CA GLN A 278 -13.87 11.31 -8.64
C GLN A 278 -13.17 10.03 -8.17
N LEU A 279 -13.92 9.13 -7.55
CA LEU A 279 -13.43 7.79 -7.23
C LEU A 279 -13.18 6.99 -8.53
N PRO A 280 -12.20 6.06 -8.54
CA PRO A 280 -11.96 5.19 -9.70
C PRO A 280 -13.21 4.39 -10.06
N LYS A 281 -13.63 4.45 -11.33
CA LYS A 281 -14.90 3.86 -11.78
C LYS A 281 -14.99 2.35 -11.57
N GLY A 282 -13.89 1.65 -11.82
CA GLY A 282 -13.81 0.21 -11.61
C GLY A 282 -13.46 -0.19 -10.17
N GLY A 283 -13.65 0.68 -9.19
CA GLY A 283 -13.29 0.42 -7.78
C GLY A 283 -11.79 0.63 -7.50
N TYR A 284 -11.43 0.45 -6.23
CA TYR A 284 -10.08 0.61 -5.72
C TYR A 284 -9.81 -0.37 -4.56
N VAL A 285 -8.54 -0.55 -4.25
CA VAL A 285 -8.07 -1.26 -3.07
C VAL A 285 -7.47 -0.23 -2.13
N LEU A 286 -7.83 -0.27 -0.84
CA LEU A 286 -7.35 0.68 0.15
C LEU A 286 -6.52 -0.07 1.20
N ASP A 287 -5.23 0.24 1.25
CA ASP A 287 -4.36 -0.23 2.33
C ASP A 287 -4.56 0.70 3.53
N VAL A 288 -4.78 0.13 4.71
CA VAL A 288 -5.03 0.86 5.96
C VAL A 288 -4.11 0.35 7.06
N HIS A 289 -3.73 1.24 7.97
CA HIS A 289 -3.00 0.90 9.19
C HIS A 289 -3.96 0.96 10.37
N ALA A 290 -3.99 -0.11 11.18
CA ALA A 290 -4.80 -0.19 12.39
C ALA A 290 -3.92 0.00 13.65
N ARG A 291 -4.39 0.80 14.60
CA ARG A 291 -3.72 0.99 15.89
C ARG A 291 -4.72 0.86 17.03
N LEU A 292 -4.36 0.07 18.03
CA LEU A 292 -5.12 -0.02 19.28
C LEU A 292 -4.83 1.22 20.12
N LEU A 293 -5.86 2.02 20.42
CA LEU A 293 -5.74 3.22 21.27
C LEU A 293 -5.97 2.87 22.73
N ARG A 294 -7.04 2.12 23.01
CA ARG A 294 -7.44 1.71 24.37
C ARG A 294 -8.08 0.34 24.35
N GLN A 295 -7.81 -0.44 25.40
CA GLN A 295 -8.51 -1.68 25.69
C GLN A 295 -8.96 -1.61 27.15
N GLY A 296 -10.27 -1.54 27.39
CA GLY A 296 -10.81 -1.57 28.75
C GLY A 296 -10.49 -2.89 29.44
N THR A 297 -10.00 -2.86 30.68
CA THR A 297 -9.69 -4.04 31.51
C THR A 297 -10.83 -4.38 32.50
N GLY A 298 -12.06 -3.97 32.18
CA GLY A 298 -13.18 -4.03 33.11
C GLY A 298 -13.77 -5.43 33.26
N SER A 299 -13.94 -5.89 34.50
CA SER A 299 -14.54 -7.18 34.88
C SER A 299 -16.07 -7.22 34.84
N SER A 300 -16.73 -6.23 34.24
CA SER A 300 -18.18 -6.22 34.04
C SER A 300 -18.54 -6.30 32.57
N ALA A 301 -19.65 -6.98 32.26
CA ALA A 301 -20.17 -7.14 30.90
C ALA A 301 -20.54 -5.81 30.21
N ALA A 302 -20.50 -4.68 30.93
CA ALA A 302 -20.64 -3.34 30.41
C ALA A 302 -19.27 -2.80 29.93
N GLN A 303 -18.90 -3.28 28.74
CA GLN A 303 -17.90 -2.74 27.81
C GLN A 303 -16.40 -2.85 28.17
N GLU A 304 -15.81 -4.00 27.82
CA GLU A 304 -14.50 -4.03 27.14
C GLU A 304 -14.60 -3.24 25.82
N ARG A 305 -14.61 -1.90 25.89
CA ARG A 305 -14.57 -1.07 24.67
C ARG A 305 -13.15 -1.07 24.14
N ILE A 306 -12.95 -1.75 23.03
CA ILE A 306 -11.72 -1.70 22.25
C ILE A 306 -11.81 -0.48 21.34
N GLU A 307 -10.90 0.46 21.51
CA GLU A 307 -10.85 1.69 20.72
C GLU A 307 -9.71 1.59 19.70
N TRP A 308 -10.06 1.78 18.42
CA TRP A 308 -9.12 1.68 17.31
C TRP A 308 -8.96 3.04 16.62
N SER A 309 -7.74 3.33 16.18
CA SER A 309 -7.47 4.28 15.11
C SER A 309 -7.22 3.51 13.83
N VAL A 310 -7.90 3.88 12.74
CA VAL A 310 -7.66 3.31 11.41
C VAL A 310 -7.44 4.46 10.44
N GLU A 311 -6.30 4.44 9.77
CA GLU A 311 -5.94 5.45 8.78
C GLU A 311 -5.57 4.81 7.44
N PRO A 312 -5.89 5.47 6.32
CA PRO A 312 -5.48 4.97 5.02
C PRO A 312 -4.00 5.26 4.77
N ILE A 313 -3.34 4.33 4.09
CA ILE A 313 -1.93 4.39 3.72
C ILE A 313 -1.81 4.71 2.24
N GLU A 314 -2.53 3.96 1.41
CA GLU A 314 -2.36 3.95 -0.03
C GLU A 314 -3.62 3.42 -0.73
N THR A 315 -3.89 3.97 -1.91
CA THR A 315 -4.86 3.44 -2.87
C THR A 315 -4.15 2.61 -3.92
N ASN A 316 -4.75 1.50 -4.31
CA ASN A 316 -4.27 0.60 -5.33
C ASN A 316 -5.38 0.32 -6.35
N PRO A 317 -5.05 -0.08 -7.59
CA PRO A 317 -6.04 -0.43 -8.60
C PRO A 317 -6.85 -1.67 -8.16
N PHE A 318 -8.15 -1.72 -8.50
CA PHE A 318 -9.01 -2.87 -8.22
C PHE A 318 -9.29 -3.67 -9.49
N GLY A 319 -9.00 -4.97 -9.43
CA GLY A 319 -9.37 -5.93 -10.45
C GLY A 319 -8.34 -7.04 -10.63
N ALA A 320 -8.77 -8.21 -11.11
CA ALA A 320 -7.92 -9.37 -11.30
C ALA A 320 -6.81 -9.14 -12.34
N GLN A 321 -7.10 -8.33 -13.35
CA GLN A 321 -6.16 -7.97 -14.43
C GLN A 321 -5.18 -6.85 -14.05
N LEU A 322 -5.30 -6.24 -12.87
CA LEU A 322 -4.49 -5.08 -12.47
C LEU A 322 -3.41 -5.46 -11.45
N ALA A 323 -2.48 -4.52 -11.20
CA ALA A 323 -1.26 -4.77 -10.43
C ALA A 323 -1.44 -4.98 -8.92
N SER A 324 -2.63 -4.75 -8.37
CA SER A 324 -2.83 -4.89 -6.92
C SER A 324 -2.90 -6.36 -6.51
N GLY A 325 -1.93 -6.77 -5.69
CA GLY A 325 -1.93 -8.11 -5.08
C GLY A 325 -3.18 -8.38 -4.25
N SER A 326 -3.69 -9.61 -4.28
CA SER A 326 -4.88 -10.00 -3.52
C SER A 326 -4.65 -10.27 -2.03
N GLY A 327 -3.46 -10.00 -1.46
CA GLY A 327 -3.13 -10.30 -0.07
C GLY A 327 -3.23 -11.81 0.21
N ILE A 328 -4.07 -12.24 1.15
CA ILE A 328 -4.30 -13.65 1.46
C ILE A 328 -5.41 -14.26 0.57
N PHE A 329 -6.15 -13.43 -0.17
CA PHE A 329 -7.09 -13.91 -1.18
C PHE A 329 -6.40 -14.32 -2.47
N GLN A 330 -7.15 -14.96 -3.37
CA GLN A 330 -6.78 -15.19 -4.76
C GLN A 330 -7.83 -14.60 -5.71
N TRP A 331 -7.43 -13.73 -6.64
CA TRP A 331 -8.35 -13.05 -7.57
C TRP A 331 -9.27 -14.01 -8.33
N LEU A 332 -8.79 -15.18 -8.72
CA LEU A 332 -9.59 -16.12 -9.51
C LEU A 332 -10.55 -16.98 -8.68
N LYS A 333 -10.24 -17.23 -7.41
CA LYS A 333 -11.04 -18.13 -6.53
C LYS A 333 -11.97 -17.35 -5.61
N ASP A 334 -11.52 -16.21 -5.11
CA ASP A 334 -12.21 -15.42 -4.09
C ASP A 334 -12.93 -14.19 -4.67
N TRP A 335 -13.11 -14.13 -5.99
CA TRP A 335 -13.67 -12.95 -6.64
C TRP A 335 -15.07 -12.61 -6.13
N GLU A 336 -15.91 -13.58 -5.78
CA GLU A 336 -17.27 -13.29 -5.30
C GLU A 336 -17.27 -12.39 -4.05
N CYS A 337 -16.37 -12.65 -3.09
CA CYS A 337 -16.26 -11.79 -1.91
C CYS A 337 -15.52 -10.49 -2.23
N MET A 338 -14.46 -10.50 -3.05
CA MET A 338 -13.74 -9.27 -3.40
C MET A 338 -14.58 -8.28 -4.21
N TYR A 339 -15.51 -8.76 -5.04
CA TYR A 339 -16.39 -7.93 -5.87
C TYR A 339 -17.71 -7.56 -5.18
N GLY A 340 -17.88 -7.94 -3.91
CA GLY A 340 -19.02 -7.53 -3.11
C GLY A 340 -20.31 -8.34 -3.34
N PHE A 341 -20.19 -9.54 -3.91
CA PHE A 341 -21.33 -10.44 -4.16
C PHE A 341 -21.64 -11.37 -2.98
N SER A 342 -20.70 -11.55 -2.03
CA SER A 342 -20.98 -12.27 -0.80
C SER A 342 -21.90 -11.49 0.15
N ASN A 343 -22.67 -12.23 0.94
CA ASN A 343 -23.49 -11.66 2.00
C ASN A 343 -22.63 -11.21 3.20
N ASP A 344 -21.59 -11.99 3.51
CA ASP A 344 -20.70 -11.78 4.65
C ASP A 344 -19.46 -10.98 4.26
N ILE A 345 -18.92 -10.27 5.26
CA ILE A 345 -17.57 -9.71 5.20
C ILE A 345 -16.59 -10.81 5.58
N VAL A 346 -15.72 -11.19 4.66
CA VAL A 346 -14.63 -12.13 4.90
C VAL A 346 -13.38 -11.37 5.27
N VAL A 347 -12.81 -11.68 6.44
CA VAL A 347 -11.51 -11.18 6.88
C VAL A 347 -10.50 -12.32 6.78
N ALA A 348 -9.54 -12.21 5.88
CA ALA A 348 -8.48 -13.21 5.71
C ALA A 348 -7.24 -12.84 6.55
N LEU A 349 -6.78 -13.76 7.39
CA LEU A 349 -5.66 -13.57 8.32
C LEU A 349 -4.63 -14.69 8.17
N VAL A 350 -3.37 -14.39 8.45
CA VAL A 350 -2.33 -15.43 8.55
C VAL A 350 -2.38 -16.05 9.93
N TYR A 351 -2.19 -17.36 10.00
CA TYR A 351 -2.07 -18.13 11.23
C TYR A 351 -0.68 -18.79 11.30
N ASP A 352 -0.07 -18.75 12.48
CA ASP A 352 1.17 -19.46 12.79
C ASP A 352 0.83 -20.62 13.74
N ASP A 353 1.00 -21.87 13.32
CA ASP A 353 0.87 -23.00 14.24
C ASP A 353 2.10 -23.04 15.17
N CYS A 354 2.02 -22.38 16.32
CA CYS A 354 3.08 -22.37 17.32
C CYS A 354 3.34 -23.76 17.97
N ARG A 355 2.68 -24.84 17.52
CA ARG A 355 2.84 -26.19 18.09
C ARG A 355 4.04 -26.98 17.54
N GLY A 356 4.78 -26.44 16.57
CA GLY A 356 5.83 -27.17 15.86
C GLY A 356 7.24 -27.17 16.48
N ASP A 357 7.59 -26.24 17.38
CA ASP A 357 8.99 -26.03 17.80
C ASP A 357 9.26 -26.31 19.29
N LYS A 358 8.56 -27.31 19.83
CA LYS A 358 8.96 -27.95 21.09
C LYS A 358 9.68 -29.27 20.78
N GLY A 359 10.92 -29.16 20.32
CA GLY A 359 11.92 -30.23 20.41
C GLY A 359 12.24 -30.94 19.09
N LYS A 360 13.41 -30.58 18.55
CA LYS A 360 14.43 -31.57 18.16
C LYS A 360 15.79 -31.10 18.67
#